data_AF-A0A3C1RBZ0-F1
#
_entry.id   AF-A0A3C1RBZ0-F1
#
_cell.length_a   1.000
_cell.length_b   1.000
_cell.length_c   1.000
_cell.angle_alpha   90.00
_cell.angle_beta   90.00
_cell.angle_gamma   90.00
#
_symmetry.space_group_name_H-M   'P 1'
#
loop_
_entity.id
_entity.type
_entity.pdbx_description
1 polymer ?
#
loop_
_entity_poly.entity_id
_entity_poly.type
_entity_poly.pdbx_seq_one_letter_code
_entity_poly.pdbx_strand_id
1 'polypeptide(L)'
;EPLMWNLDILTGKLKELGCSIHIETSGAYPMSGQIDWITLSPKKTGLPKEEIYTKAHELKVIVFNNNDFKFAEEQAAKVSENCTLYLQSEWSKRDEMYPKITDFILENPEWRASVQTHKYLNIP
;
A
#
# COMPACT_ATOMS: atom_id res chain seq x y z
N GLU A 1 -8.26 -4.50 -8.59
CA GLU A 1 -7.63 -3.19 -8.81
C GLU A 1 -8.73 -2.16 -9.08
N PRO A 2 -9.03 -1.26 -8.13
CA PRO A 2 -10.11 -0.28 -8.28
C PRO A 2 -9.87 0.74 -9.42
N LEU A 3 -8.64 1.17 -9.68
CA LEU A 3 -8.33 2.20 -10.68
C LEU A 3 -8.43 1.71 -12.14
N MET A 4 -8.81 0.46 -12.37
CA MET A 4 -9.23 0.00 -13.70
C MET A 4 -10.55 0.66 -14.16
N TRP A 5 -11.30 1.23 -13.22
CA TRP A 5 -12.59 1.88 -13.46
C TRP A 5 -12.45 3.38 -13.20
N ASN A 6 -13.26 4.19 -13.89
CA ASN A 6 -13.41 5.59 -13.51
C ASN A 6 -14.26 5.68 -12.23
N LEU A 7 -13.65 6.17 -11.15
CA LEU A 7 -14.27 6.29 -9.82
C LEU A 7 -14.95 7.64 -9.57
N ASP A 8 -14.92 8.59 -10.50
CA ASP A 8 -15.44 9.96 -10.31
C ASP A 8 -16.89 9.98 -9.86
N ILE A 9 -17.76 9.22 -10.54
CA ILE A 9 -19.21 9.19 -10.23
C ILE A 9 -19.44 8.57 -8.85
N LEU A 10 -18.82 7.42 -8.58
CA LEU A 10 -19.00 6.70 -7.32
C LEU A 10 -18.51 7.54 -6.14
N THR A 11 -17.28 8.01 -6.22
CA THR A 11 -16.66 8.79 -5.14
C THR A 11 -17.38 10.12 -4.96
N GLY A 12 -17.78 10.81 -6.03
CA GLY A 12 -18.60 12.01 -5.93
C GLY A 12 -19.88 11.79 -5.14
N LYS A 13 -20.61 10.70 -5.41
CA LYS A 13 -21.83 10.36 -4.65
C LYS A 13 -21.57 9.98 -3.20
N LEU A 14 -20.47 9.27 -2.92
CA LEU A 14 -20.08 8.98 -1.55
C LEU A 14 -19.70 10.25 -0.77
N LYS A 15 -19.02 11.21 -1.40
CA LYS A 15 -18.70 12.51 -0.79
C LYS A 15 -19.96 13.35 -0.54
N GLU A 16 -20.94 13.33 -1.44
CA GLU A 16 -22.26 13.98 -1.21
C GLU A 16 -22.96 13.44 0.04
N LEU A 17 -22.74 12.16 0.39
CA LEU A 17 -23.28 11.53 1.60
C LEU A 17 -22.40 11.75 2.85
N GLY A 18 -21.33 12.54 2.74
CA GLY A 18 -20.41 12.84 3.84
C GLY A 18 -19.43 11.71 4.16
N CYS A 19 -19.25 10.72 3.27
CA CYS A 19 -18.29 9.64 3.50
C CYS A 19 -16.84 10.12 3.38
N SER A 20 -15.96 9.51 4.18
CA SER A 20 -14.51 9.50 3.94
C SER A 20 -14.15 8.28 3.09
N ILE A 21 -13.32 8.47 2.08
CA ILE A 21 -13.02 7.46 1.06
C ILE A 21 -11.56 7.06 1.14
N HIS A 22 -11.33 5.78 1.44
CA HIS A 22 -10.02 5.14 1.40
C HIS A 22 -9.98 4.19 0.20
N ILE A 23 -8.90 4.26 -0.59
CA ILE A 23 -8.59 3.31 -1.64
C ILE A 23 -7.34 2.48 -1.30
N GLU A 24 -7.40 1.18 -1.55
CA GLU A 24 -6.21 0.33 -1.68
C GLU A 24 -5.98 -0.01 -3.16
N THR A 25 -4.83 0.34 -3.72
CA THR A 25 -4.53 0.19 -5.15
C THR A 25 -3.08 -0.21 -5.39
N SER A 26 -2.81 -0.89 -6.50
CA SER A 26 -1.45 -1.10 -7.02
C SER A 26 -0.88 0.16 -7.67
N GLY A 27 -1.72 1.13 -8.04
CA GLY A 27 -1.32 2.34 -8.74
C GLY A 27 -0.95 2.15 -10.22
N ALA A 28 -1.13 0.95 -10.78
CA ALA A 28 -0.74 0.64 -12.16
C ALA A 28 -1.61 1.32 -13.25
N TYR A 29 -2.70 1.98 -12.85
CA TYR A 29 -3.68 2.63 -13.72
C TYR A 29 -3.83 4.12 -13.36
N PRO A 30 -4.30 4.97 -14.29
CA PRO A 30 -4.50 6.40 -14.02
C PRO A 30 -5.44 6.66 -12.85
N MET A 31 -5.18 7.75 -12.13
CA MET A 31 -6.01 8.20 -11.01
C MET A 31 -7.39 8.68 -11.49
N SER A 32 -8.43 8.33 -10.72
CA SER A 32 -9.77 8.92 -10.83
C SER A 32 -10.43 8.94 -9.46
N GLY A 33 -11.43 9.79 -9.29
CA GLY A 33 -12.21 9.93 -8.07
C GLY A 33 -11.68 10.94 -7.05
N GLN A 34 -12.55 11.27 -6.09
CA GLN A 34 -12.23 12.05 -4.90
C GLN A 34 -11.90 11.10 -3.76
N ILE A 35 -10.64 11.10 -3.30
CA ILE A 35 -10.12 10.10 -2.37
C ILE A 35 -9.43 10.82 -1.21
N ASP A 36 -9.79 10.44 0.02
CA ASP A 36 -9.26 11.06 1.24
C ASP A 36 -7.99 10.34 1.75
N TRP A 37 -7.85 9.04 1.46
CA TRP A 37 -6.67 8.25 1.82
C TRP A 37 -6.30 7.24 0.74
N ILE A 38 -5.01 7.19 0.38
CA ILE A 38 -4.49 6.29 -0.65
C ILE A 38 -3.44 5.38 -0.03
N THR A 39 -3.76 4.09 0.03
CA THR A 39 -2.79 3.02 0.26
C THR A 39 -2.30 2.49 -1.09
N LEU A 40 -1.04 2.78 -1.39
CA LEU A 40 -0.34 2.28 -2.57
C LEU A 40 0.38 0.97 -2.22
N SER A 41 0.01 -0.13 -2.88
CA SER A 41 0.69 -1.42 -2.76
C SER A 41 1.27 -1.88 -4.10
N PRO A 42 2.46 -1.36 -4.47
CA PRO A 42 3.03 -1.56 -5.80
C PRO A 42 3.29 -3.04 -6.10
N LYS A 43 3.13 -3.44 -7.36
CA LYS A 43 3.39 -4.82 -7.82
C LYS A 43 4.49 -4.82 -8.86
N LYS A 44 5.43 -5.76 -8.77
CA LYS A 44 6.55 -5.88 -9.72
C LYS A 44 6.09 -6.14 -11.17
N THR A 45 4.94 -6.79 -11.34
CA THR A 45 4.33 -7.08 -12.66
C THR A 45 3.61 -5.90 -13.29
N GLY A 46 3.44 -4.79 -12.55
CA GLY A 46 2.73 -3.60 -12.99
C GLY A 46 3.04 -2.46 -12.05
N LEU A 47 4.12 -1.72 -12.36
CA LEU A 47 4.59 -0.63 -11.51
C LEU A 47 3.58 0.52 -11.49
N PRO A 48 3.48 1.25 -10.37
CA PRO A 48 2.62 2.42 -10.29
C PRO A 48 2.98 3.50 -11.32
N LYS A 49 1.97 4.26 -11.75
CA LYS A 49 2.17 5.49 -12.52
C LYS A 49 2.84 6.55 -11.65
N GLU A 50 3.68 7.39 -12.26
CA GLU A 50 4.43 8.43 -11.52
C GLU A 50 3.50 9.37 -10.71
N GLU A 51 2.31 9.68 -11.23
CA GLU A 51 1.34 10.58 -10.61
C GLU A 51 0.76 10.12 -9.27
N ILE A 52 0.80 8.81 -8.95
CA ILE A 52 0.20 8.30 -7.72
C ILE A 52 1.18 8.33 -6.54
N TYR A 53 2.49 8.26 -6.78
CA TYR A 53 3.47 8.17 -5.68
C TYR A 53 3.44 9.41 -4.77
N THR A 54 3.36 10.61 -5.36
CA THR A 54 3.31 11.86 -4.58
C THR A 54 1.97 12.09 -3.90
N LYS A 55 0.93 11.34 -4.28
CA LYS A 55 -0.42 11.39 -3.68
C LYS A 55 -0.66 10.29 -2.66
N ALA A 56 0.21 9.28 -2.60
CA ALA A 56 0.08 8.18 -1.65
C ALA A 56 0.25 8.70 -0.22
N HIS A 57 -0.68 8.32 0.65
CA HIS A 57 -0.63 8.60 2.08
C HIS A 57 0.06 7.45 2.83
N GLU A 58 -0.05 6.26 2.25
CA GLU A 58 0.53 5.03 2.78
C GLU A 58 1.15 4.22 1.63
N LEU A 59 2.40 3.81 1.78
CA LEU A 59 3.06 2.84 0.92
C LEU A 59 3.12 1.50 1.66
N LYS A 60 2.45 0.47 1.12
CA LYS A 60 2.39 -0.86 1.73
C LYS A 60 2.99 -1.91 0.80
N VAL A 61 4.24 -2.28 1.05
CA VAL A 61 4.98 -3.24 0.22
C VAL A 61 4.81 -4.65 0.78
N ILE A 62 4.48 -5.58 -0.13
CA ILE A 62 4.31 -6.99 0.22
C ILE A 62 5.67 -7.69 0.12
N VAL A 63 6.10 -8.31 1.21
CA VAL A 63 7.35 -9.06 1.30
C VAL A 63 7.04 -10.56 1.19
N PHE A 64 7.45 -11.16 0.09
CA PHE A 64 7.39 -12.61 -0.16
C PHE A 64 8.78 -13.26 -0.06
N ASN A 65 9.84 -12.52 -0.40
CA ASN A 65 11.24 -12.93 -0.31
C ASN A 65 12.16 -11.73 -0.03
N ASN A 66 13.45 -11.99 0.19
CA ASN A 66 14.42 -10.96 0.56
C ASN A 66 14.61 -9.86 -0.51
N ASN A 67 14.35 -10.12 -1.79
CA ASN A 67 14.46 -9.10 -2.83
C ASN A 67 13.32 -8.07 -2.75
N ASP A 68 12.27 -8.33 -1.98
CA ASP A 68 11.18 -7.39 -1.78
C ASP A 68 11.55 -6.23 -0.85
N PHE A 69 12.54 -6.38 0.03
CA PHE A 69 13.06 -5.27 0.84
C PHE A 69 13.72 -4.21 -0.04
N LYS A 70 14.57 -4.63 -0.99
CA LYS A 70 15.15 -3.73 -1.98
C LYS A 70 14.07 -3.03 -2.81
N PHE A 71 13.07 -3.79 -3.26
CA PHE A 71 11.94 -3.20 -3.96
C PHE A 71 11.20 -2.20 -3.08
N ALA A 72 11.07 -2.44 -1.78
CA ALA A 72 10.42 -1.53 -0.87
C ALA A 72 11.13 -0.18 -0.79
N GLU A 73 12.47 -0.18 -0.65
CA GLU A 73 13.29 1.02 -0.67
C GLU A 73 13.17 1.78 -2.00
N GLU A 74 13.22 1.07 -3.13
CA GLU A 74 13.07 1.67 -4.47
C GLU A 74 11.72 2.37 -4.66
N GLN A 75 10.65 1.83 -4.06
CA GLN A 75 9.32 2.44 -4.11
C GLN A 75 9.17 3.58 -3.09
N ALA A 76 9.78 3.44 -1.91
CA ALA A 76 9.78 4.47 -0.88
C ALA A 76 10.50 5.74 -1.33
N ALA A 77 11.57 5.63 -2.12
CA ALA A 77 12.27 6.77 -2.70
C ALA A 77 11.41 7.63 -3.64
N LYS A 78 10.23 7.16 -4.06
CA LYS A 78 9.33 7.86 -4.99
C LYS A 78 8.14 8.54 -4.31
N VAL A 79 7.78 8.10 -3.10
CA VAL A 79 6.64 8.69 -2.37
C VAL A 79 7.06 9.97 -1.65
N SER A 80 6.07 10.74 -1.20
CA SER A 80 6.33 11.95 -0.41
C SER A 80 6.88 11.61 0.98
N GLU A 81 7.60 12.57 1.60
CA GLU A 81 8.13 12.43 2.97
C GLU A 81 7.04 12.22 4.03
N ASN A 82 5.81 12.64 3.74
CA ASN A 82 4.65 12.45 4.63
C ASN A 82 3.97 11.09 4.46
N CYS A 83 4.41 10.28 3.50
CA CYS A 83 3.85 8.96 3.24
C CYS A 83 4.32 7.96 4.31
N THR A 84 3.37 7.27 4.94
CA THR A 84 3.71 6.24 5.93
C THR A 84 4.18 4.97 5.22
N LEU A 85 5.32 4.43 5.64
CA LEU A 85 5.94 3.26 5.00
C LEU A 85 5.62 1.98 5.79
N TYR A 86 5.03 0.99 5.12
CA TYR A 86 4.69 -0.30 5.70
C TYR A 86 5.29 -1.47 4.91
N LEU A 87 5.78 -2.44 5.66
CA LEU A 87 6.08 -3.78 5.18
C LEU A 87 5.02 -4.74 5.69
N GLN A 88 4.42 -5.51 4.78
CA GLN A 88 3.48 -6.56 5.11
C GLN A 88 4.00 -7.87 4.54
N SER A 89 4.07 -8.91 5.35
CA SER A 89 4.36 -10.24 4.80
C SER A 89 3.28 -10.66 3.80
N GLU A 90 3.67 -11.36 2.75
CA GLU A 90 2.74 -12.25 2.06
C GLU A 90 2.30 -13.35 3.05
N TRP A 91 1.01 -13.67 3.05
CA TRP A 91 0.39 -14.48 4.09
C TRP A 91 0.93 -15.90 4.19
N SER A 92 1.20 -16.54 3.04
CA SER A 92 1.74 -17.90 3.00
C SER A 92 3.20 -17.96 3.47
N LYS A 93 3.87 -16.80 3.55
CA LYS A 93 5.27 -16.66 3.96
C LYS A 93 5.46 -16.01 5.33
N ARG A 94 4.37 -15.75 6.05
CA ARG A 94 4.38 -14.96 7.30
C ARG A 94 5.35 -15.44 8.38
N ASP A 95 5.44 -16.76 8.59
CA ASP A 95 6.29 -17.33 9.64
C ASP A 95 7.78 -17.13 9.31
N GLU A 96 8.12 -17.05 8.01
CA GLU A 96 9.48 -16.79 7.53
C GLU A 96 9.79 -15.30 7.42
N MET A 97 8.83 -14.49 6.96
CA MET A 97 9.07 -13.08 6.62
C MET A 97 8.87 -12.14 7.79
N TYR A 98 7.98 -12.41 8.76
CA TYR A 98 7.79 -11.48 9.89
C TYR A 98 9.06 -11.27 10.73
N PRO A 99 9.88 -12.29 11.05
CA PRO A 99 11.17 -12.07 11.69
C PRO A 99 12.07 -11.15 10.87
N LYS A 100 12.19 -11.41 9.56
CA LYS A 100 13.02 -10.59 8.65
C LYS A 100 12.52 -9.15 8.51
N ILE A 101 11.20 -8.97 8.47
CA ILE A 101 10.57 -7.64 8.47
C ILE A 101 10.88 -6.92 9.79
N THR A 102 10.85 -7.63 10.92
CA THR A 102 11.20 -7.07 12.22
C THR A 102 12.65 -6.60 12.23
N ASP A 103 13.59 -7.44 11.80
CA ASP A 103 15.00 -7.09 11.69
C ASP A 103 15.20 -5.86 10.77
N PHE A 104 14.56 -5.85 9.61
CA PHE A 104 14.63 -4.72 8.67
C PHE A 104 14.12 -3.41 9.28
N ILE A 105 13.01 -3.43 10.01
CA ILE A 105 12.44 -2.21 10.62
C ILE A 105 13.29 -1.71 11.78
N LEU A 106 13.94 -2.61 12.53
CA LEU A 106 14.88 -2.21 13.59
C LEU A 106 16.09 -1.45 13.01
N GLU A 107 16.51 -1.78 11.79
CA GLU A 107 17.56 -1.07 11.07
C GLU A 107 17.06 0.20 10.35
N ASN A 108 15.77 0.24 9.98
CA ASN A 108 15.14 1.31 9.19
C ASN A 108 13.85 1.81 9.89
N PRO A 109 13.97 2.66 10.93
CA PRO A 109 12.88 2.98 11.86
C PRO A 109 11.74 3.83 11.26
N GLU A 110 11.90 4.35 10.04
CA GLU A 110 10.82 4.98 9.28
C GLU A 110 9.77 3.97 8.80
N TRP A 111 10.13 2.69 8.70
CA TRP A 111 9.23 1.62 8.31
C TRP A 111 8.42 1.10 9.48
N ARG A 112 7.25 0.55 9.17
CA ARG A 112 6.35 -0.08 10.14
C ARG A 112 5.92 -1.45 9.66
N ALA A 113 5.69 -2.37 10.60
CA ALA A 113 5.14 -3.68 10.29
C ALA A 113 3.63 -3.57 10.13
N SER A 114 3.09 -4.12 9.05
CA SER A 114 1.65 -4.31 8.85
C SER A 114 1.28 -5.77 9.03
N VAL A 115 0.25 -6.02 9.84
CA VAL A 115 -0.22 -7.36 10.17
C VAL A 115 -1.62 -7.56 9.60
N GLN A 116 -1.85 -8.67 8.91
CA GLN A 116 -3.16 -9.04 8.40
C GLN A 116 -4.04 -9.61 9.52
N THR A 117 -4.41 -8.77 10.49
CA THR A 117 -5.12 -9.13 11.72
C THR A 117 -6.40 -9.92 11.44
N HIS A 118 -7.17 -9.55 10.41
CA HIS A 118 -8.39 -10.25 9.99
C HIS A 118 -8.17 -11.74 9.74
N LYS A 119 -7.01 -12.14 9.19
CA LYS A 119 -6.68 -13.56 8.95
C LYS A 119 -6.32 -14.32 10.22
N TYR A 120 -5.74 -13.66 11.21
CA TYR A 120 -5.51 -14.26 12.53
C TYR A 120 -6.82 -14.42 13.32
N LEU A 121 -7.73 -13.47 13.14
CA LEU A 121 -9.02 -13.43 13.83
C LEU A 121 -10.12 -14.21 13.12
N ASN A 122 -9.86 -14.74 11.91
CA ASN A 122 -10.83 -15.40 11.05
C ASN A 122 -12.10 -14.56 10.80
N ILE A 123 -11.90 -13.26 10.53
CA ILE A 123 -12.97 -12.33 10.16
C ILE A 123 -12.79 -11.88 8.70
N PRO A 124 -13.89 -11.67 7.94
CA PRO A 124 -13.83 -11.13 6.58
C PRO A 124 -13.23 -9.72 6.51
#